data_AF-A0A9W7J4F5-F1
#
_entry.id   AF-A0A9W7J4F5-F1
#
_cell.length_a   1.000
_cell.length_b   1.000
_cell.length_c   1.000
_cell.angle_alpha   90.00
_cell.angle_beta   90.00
_cell.angle_gamma   90.00
#
_symmetry.space_group_name_H-M   'P 1'
#
loop_
_entity.id
_entity.type
_entity.pdbx_description
1 polymer ?
#
loop_
_entity_poly.entity_id
_entity_poly.type
_entity_poly.pdbx_seq_one_letter_code
_entity_poly.pdbx_strand_id
1 'polypeptide(L)'
;MSIASLSFPHCCQNLPSLSLKSSFLSKPTKTQFSLSFTQKRSSSHVVSMSMEAGIGVMGTKLGMMSFFETDGKVVSVTVVGFREGNVVTQVKTSATDGYDVVQVGYRRVTDNKLTKPELGHLEKAGVISMRHLQKFRLQSVEEFETGHKLDVEEIFKEGDLVDVSETTIGE
;
A
#
# COMPACT_ATOMS: atom_id res chain seq x y z
N MET A 1 6.15 -18.79 -53.29
CA MET A 1 6.82 -19.98 -53.84
C MET A 1 8.18 -20.09 -53.18
N SER A 2 8.42 -21.26 -52.58
CA SER A 2 9.54 -21.65 -51.70
C SER A 2 10.89 -21.64 -52.42
N ILE A 3 12.00 -21.49 -51.66
CA ILE A 3 13.41 -21.93 -51.85
C ILE A 3 14.21 -21.15 -50.76
N ALA A 4 15.15 -21.64 -49.94
CA ALA A 4 15.69 -22.97 -49.66
C ALA A 4 16.43 -22.94 -48.29
N SER A 5 16.55 -24.13 -47.71
CA SER A 5 17.24 -24.49 -46.46
C SER A 5 18.60 -25.16 -46.74
N LEU A 6 19.64 -24.86 -45.95
CA LEU A 6 20.89 -25.65 -45.73
C LEU A 6 21.43 -25.27 -44.32
N SER A 7 21.29 -26.07 -43.26
CA SER A 7 22.04 -27.28 -42.80
C SER A 7 23.52 -27.09 -42.37
N PHE A 8 23.73 -26.98 -41.02
CA PHE A 8 24.67 -27.71 -40.12
C PHE A 8 26.22 -27.74 -40.40
N PRO A 9 27.15 -28.12 -39.48
CA PRO A 9 27.03 -28.70 -38.12
C PRO A 9 28.04 -28.26 -37.00
N HIS A 10 27.81 -28.79 -35.78
CA HIS A 10 28.71 -29.27 -34.69
C HIS A 10 30.14 -28.74 -34.45
N CYS A 11 30.47 -28.42 -33.18
CA CYS A 11 31.47 -29.07 -32.28
C CYS A 11 31.60 -28.24 -30.97
N CYS A 12 31.41 -28.80 -29.76
CA CYS A 12 32.43 -29.45 -28.90
C CYS A 12 33.64 -28.52 -28.61
N GLN A 13 34.10 -28.24 -27.38
CA GLN A 13 34.34 -29.09 -26.21
C GLN A 13 34.79 -28.25 -24.98
N ASN A 14 34.80 -28.92 -23.83
CA ASN A 14 35.04 -28.49 -22.46
C ASN A 14 36.53 -28.65 -22.01
N LEU A 15 36.87 -28.07 -20.83
CA LEU A 15 37.95 -28.39 -19.83
C LEU A 15 39.36 -27.73 -19.99
N PRO A 16 40.23 -27.71 -18.94
CA PRO A 16 40.01 -27.50 -17.48
C PRO A 16 41.10 -26.65 -16.74
N SER A 17 40.80 -26.36 -15.46
CA SER A 17 41.63 -26.23 -14.22
C SER A 17 43.10 -25.79 -14.25
N LEU A 18 43.47 -24.90 -13.31
CA LEU A 18 44.77 -24.93 -12.62
C LEU A 18 44.67 -24.26 -11.22
N SER A 19 45.16 -24.97 -10.21
CA SER A 19 45.23 -24.57 -8.79
C SER A 19 46.61 -24.00 -8.46
N LEU A 20 46.74 -23.21 -7.39
CA LEU A 20 47.96 -23.18 -6.56
C LEU A 20 47.64 -22.63 -5.16
N LYS A 21 47.99 -23.43 -4.14
CA LYS A 21 47.95 -23.10 -2.71
C LYS A 21 49.26 -22.42 -2.31
N SER A 22 49.22 -21.52 -1.34
CA SER A 22 50.28 -21.42 -0.34
C SER A 22 49.73 -20.92 1.00
N SER A 23 49.91 -21.77 1.99
CA SER A 23 49.85 -21.50 3.43
C SER A 23 50.97 -20.54 3.85
N PHE A 24 50.79 -19.79 4.95
CA PHE A 24 51.65 -19.82 6.16
C PHE A 24 51.33 -18.63 7.11
N LEU A 25 50.95 -18.99 8.36
CA LEU A 25 51.11 -18.32 9.67
C LEU A 25 50.59 -16.87 9.87
N SER A 26 49.97 -16.46 10.99
CA SER A 26 49.98 -16.92 12.38
C SER A 26 48.78 -16.31 13.16
N LYS A 27 48.38 -16.93 14.27
CA LYS A 27 47.30 -16.47 15.18
C LYS A 27 47.75 -15.28 16.03
N PRO A 28 46.82 -14.37 16.39
CA PRO A 28 46.78 -13.91 17.78
C PRO A 28 45.46 -14.26 18.47
N THR A 29 45.63 -14.80 19.68
CA THR A 29 44.60 -15.18 20.66
C THR A 29 44.15 -13.99 21.51
N LYS A 30 42.85 -14.04 21.85
CA LYS A 30 42.13 -13.37 22.95
C LYS A 30 41.99 -11.85 22.85
N THR A 31 40.75 -11.41 22.63
CA THR A 31 39.94 -10.82 23.70
C THR A 31 38.48 -10.95 23.31
N GLN A 32 37.71 -11.62 24.17
CA GLN A 32 36.26 -11.63 24.07
C GLN A 32 35.75 -10.28 24.53
N PHE A 33 35.07 -9.57 23.64
CA PHE A 33 34.11 -8.54 23.99
C PHE A 33 32.84 -8.88 23.24
N SER A 34 32.06 -9.81 23.80
CA SER A 34 30.66 -9.95 23.41
C SER A 34 29.90 -8.74 23.97
N LEU A 35 29.97 -7.63 23.26
CA LEU A 35 28.91 -6.63 23.32
C LEU A 35 27.69 -7.33 22.73
N SER A 36 26.85 -7.90 23.60
CA SER A 36 25.45 -8.11 23.28
C SER A 36 24.84 -6.72 23.14
N PHE A 37 25.08 -6.09 21.99
CA PHE A 37 24.21 -5.04 21.50
C PHE A 37 22.89 -5.75 21.28
N THR A 38 22.02 -5.70 22.29
CA THR A 38 20.60 -5.90 22.09
C THR A 38 20.19 -4.81 21.13
N GLN A 39 20.32 -5.11 19.85
CA GLN A 39 19.71 -4.36 18.78
C GLN A 39 18.23 -4.44 19.12
N LYS A 40 17.73 -3.40 19.80
CA LYS A 40 16.30 -3.17 19.95
C LYS A 40 15.84 -3.04 18.52
N ARG A 41 15.41 -4.16 17.94
CA ARG A 41 14.63 -4.17 16.71
C ARG A 41 13.48 -3.25 17.07
N SER A 42 13.53 -2.01 16.59
CA SER A 42 12.28 -1.29 16.39
C SER A 42 11.46 -2.28 15.59
N SER A 43 10.38 -2.77 16.19
CA SER A 43 9.35 -3.38 15.40
C SER A 43 9.01 -2.30 14.40
N SER A 44 9.47 -2.45 13.16
CA SER A 44 8.72 -1.91 12.05
C SER A 44 7.32 -2.41 12.32
N HIS A 45 6.45 -1.54 12.82
CA HIS A 45 5.03 -1.84 12.80
C HIS A 45 4.76 -2.01 11.32
N VAL A 46 4.79 -3.26 10.87
CA VAL A 46 4.30 -3.61 9.56
C VAL A 46 2.85 -3.22 9.68
N VAL A 47 2.46 -2.12 9.01
CA VAL A 47 1.06 -1.78 8.78
C VAL A 47 0.54 -2.88 7.85
N SER A 48 0.35 -4.07 8.43
CA SER A 48 -0.39 -5.13 7.79
C SER A 48 -1.83 -4.73 7.92
N MET A 49 -2.50 -4.56 6.79
CA MET A 49 -3.95 -4.42 6.72
C MET A 49 -4.57 -5.57 7.52
N SER A 50 -4.92 -5.26 8.76
CA SER A 50 -5.60 -6.16 9.68
C SER A 50 -7.03 -6.26 9.15
N MET A 51 -7.72 -7.37 9.37
CA MET A 51 -9.15 -7.43 9.02
C MET A 51 -9.86 -6.34 9.82
N GLU A 52 -10.27 -5.26 9.13
CA GLU A 52 -10.77 -4.03 9.74
C GLU A 52 -12.20 -4.28 10.26
N ALA A 53 -12.59 -3.60 11.34
CA ALA A 53 -13.94 -3.67 11.90
C ALA A 53 -15.00 -2.91 11.06
N GLY A 54 -14.59 -2.15 10.03
CA GLY A 54 -15.49 -1.34 9.21
C GLY A 54 -14.82 -0.74 7.97
N ILE A 55 -15.58 0.02 7.19
CA ILE A 55 -15.09 0.69 5.97
C ILE A 55 -14.40 2.01 6.30
N GLY A 56 -13.23 2.25 5.70
CA GLY A 56 -12.49 3.50 5.84
C GLY A 56 -12.79 4.50 4.73
N VAL A 57 -12.47 5.77 4.99
CA VAL A 57 -12.52 6.85 3.99
C VAL A 57 -11.13 7.47 3.80
N MET A 58 -10.92 8.10 2.65
CA MET A 58 -9.71 8.89 2.42
C MET A 58 -10.00 10.37 2.60
N GLY A 59 -9.00 11.08 3.14
CA GLY A 59 -9.04 12.52 3.37
C GLY A 59 -7.71 13.17 3.02
N THR A 60 -7.66 14.50 3.10
CA THR A 60 -6.43 15.27 2.92
C THR A 60 -6.16 16.07 4.18
N LYS A 61 -4.97 15.88 4.76
CA LYS A 61 -4.51 16.69 5.88
C LYS A 61 -4.38 18.15 5.44
N LEU A 62 -5.19 19.04 6.02
CA LEU A 62 -5.16 20.47 5.73
C LEU A 62 -4.15 21.19 6.62
N GLY A 63 -4.00 20.72 7.86
CA GLY A 63 -3.08 21.30 8.83
C GLY A 63 -3.43 20.90 10.26
N MET A 64 -2.80 21.59 11.19
CA MET A 64 -3.03 21.43 12.63
C MET A 64 -3.44 22.77 13.23
N MET A 65 -4.33 22.75 14.21
CA MET A 65 -4.77 23.93 14.93
C MET A 65 -5.01 23.61 16.41
N SER A 66 -5.20 24.65 17.21
CA SER A 66 -5.58 24.51 18.61
C SER A 66 -7.09 24.70 18.73
N PHE A 67 -7.77 23.75 19.37
CA PHE A 67 -9.18 23.80 19.72
C PHE A 67 -9.31 24.09 21.21
N PHE A 68 -10.19 25.01 21.56
CA PHE A 68 -10.47 25.39 22.94
C PHE A 68 -11.78 24.75 23.39
N GLU A 69 -11.71 23.94 24.44
CA GLU A 69 -12.90 23.39 25.08
C GLU A 69 -13.56 24.44 25.98
N THR A 70 -14.82 24.19 26.36
CA THR A 70 -15.58 25.06 27.27
C THR A 70 -14.91 25.28 28.62
N ASP A 71 -14.12 24.30 29.05
CA ASP A 71 -13.39 24.31 30.33
C ASP A 71 -12.09 25.13 30.27
N GLY A 72 -11.78 25.76 29.13
CA GLY A 72 -10.55 26.54 28.92
C GLY A 72 -9.31 25.69 28.62
N LYS A 73 -9.46 24.38 28.44
CA LYS A 73 -8.37 23.48 28.01
C LYS A 73 -8.08 23.65 26.53
N VAL A 74 -6.80 23.59 26.17
CA VAL A 74 -6.31 23.69 24.79
C VAL A 74 -5.92 22.31 24.30
N VAL A 75 -6.56 21.85 23.22
CA VAL A 75 -6.29 20.56 22.56
C VAL A 75 -5.74 20.81 21.16
N SER A 76 -4.61 20.19 20.83
CA SER A 76 -4.07 20.23 19.47
C SER A 76 -4.83 19.25 18.58
N VAL A 77 -5.48 19.75 17.55
CA VAL A 77 -6.29 18.96 16.62
C VAL A 77 -5.73 19.04 15.20
N THR A 78 -5.88 17.96 14.44
CA THR A 78 -5.55 17.95 13.01
C THR A 78 -6.84 18.12 12.22
N VAL A 79 -6.84 19.07 11.28
CA VAL A 79 -7.98 19.27 10.38
C VAL A 79 -7.78 18.40 9.15
N VAL A 80 -8.68 17.44 8.96
CA VAL A 80 -8.75 16.60 7.77
C VAL A 80 -9.87 17.12 6.89
N GLY A 81 -9.51 17.52 5.66
CA GLY A 81 -10.44 18.00 4.66
C GLY A 81 -10.81 16.92 3.68
N PHE A 82 -12.09 16.88 3.31
CA PHE A 82 -12.61 15.98 2.28
C PHE A 82 -12.83 16.74 0.98
N ARG A 83 -12.53 16.08 -0.13
CA ARG A 83 -12.82 16.54 -1.48
C ARG A 83 -13.82 15.60 -2.12
N GLU A 84 -14.37 16.02 -3.26
CA GLU A 84 -15.21 15.15 -4.09
C GLU A 84 -14.47 13.84 -4.40
N GLY A 85 -15.10 12.72 -4.04
CA GLY A 85 -14.53 11.38 -4.02
C GLY A 85 -15.21 10.51 -2.97
N ASN A 86 -14.48 9.52 -2.48
CA ASN A 86 -14.96 8.46 -1.56
C ASN A 86 -16.12 7.65 -2.16
N VAL A 87 -15.90 7.16 -3.38
CA VAL A 87 -16.87 6.33 -4.10
C VAL A 87 -16.32 4.92 -4.24
N VAL A 88 -17.16 3.92 -4.02
CA VAL A 88 -16.80 2.51 -4.22
C VAL A 88 -16.59 2.25 -5.71
N THR A 89 -15.39 1.83 -6.10
CA THR A 89 -15.05 1.57 -7.51
C THR A 89 -15.12 0.11 -7.87
N GLN A 90 -14.78 -0.78 -6.94
CA GLN A 90 -14.78 -2.22 -7.18
C GLN A 90 -15.06 -2.96 -5.88
N VAL A 91 -15.88 -4.00 -5.98
CA VAL A 91 -16.14 -4.95 -4.90
C VAL A 91 -15.55 -6.30 -5.32
N LYS A 92 -14.74 -6.89 -4.43
CA LYS A 92 -14.13 -8.20 -4.60
C LYS A 92 -14.66 -9.13 -3.53
N THR A 93 -15.10 -10.31 -3.97
CA THR A 93 -15.66 -11.33 -3.11
C THR A 93 -14.74 -12.55 -3.06
N SER A 94 -14.82 -13.30 -1.95
CA SER A 94 -14.10 -14.55 -1.73
C SER A 94 -14.27 -15.56 -2.87
N ALA A 95 -15.46 -15.63 -3.49
CA ALA A 95 -15.72 -16.51 -4.63
C ALA A 95 -14.92 -16.16 -5.90
N THR A 96 -14.59 -14.88 -6.12
CA THR A 96 -13.91 -14.43 -7.33
C THR A 96 -12.40 -14.28 -7.12
N ASP A 97 -12.00 -13.67 -6.00
CA ASP A 97 -10.62 -13.25 -5.75
C ASP A 97 -9.98 -13.94 -4.53
N GLY A 98 -10.72 -14.76 -3.78
CA GLY A 98 -10.23 -15.48 -2.60
C GLY A 98 -10.19 -14.65 -1.32
N TYR A 99 -10.67 -13.41 -1.34
CA TYR A 99 -10.83 -12.55 -0.16
C TYR A 99 -11.86 -11.43 -0.42
N ASP A 100 -12.39 -10.91 0.68
CA ASP A 100 -13.44 -9.90 0.69
C ASP A 100 -12.84 -8.50 0.86
N VAL A 101 -12.95 -7.67 -0.19
CA VAL A 101 -12.35 -6.33 -0.26
C VAL A 101 -13.25 -5.35 -1.00
N VAL A 102 -13.36 -4.14 -0.45
CA VAL A 102 -13.94 -2.98 -1.12
C VAL A 102 -12.84 -2.04 -1.56
N GLN A 103 -12.85 -1.63 -2.82
CA GLN A 103 -11.99 -0.59 -3.34
C GLN A 103 -12.74 0.74 -3.39
N VAL A 104 -12.17 1.76 -2.77
CA VAL A 104 -12.71 3.11 -2.70
C VAL A 104 -11.77 4.06 -3.44
N GLY A 105 -12.35 4.97 -4.22
CA GLY A 105 -11.62 6.03 -4.92
C GLY A 105 -11.76 7.38 -4.25
N TYR A 106 -10.71 8.19 -4.32
CA TYR A 106 -10.66 9.53 -3.75
C TYR A 106 -9.95 10.53 -4.66
N ARG A 107 -10.33 11.80 -4.49
CA ARG A 107 -9.86 12.98 -5.22
C ARG A 107 -10.20 12.90 -6.70
N ARG A 108 -11.32 13.55 -7.07
CA ARG A 108 -11.70 13.78 -8.46
C ARG A 108 -10.60 14.51 -9.23
N VAL A 109 -10.34 14.03 -10.45
CA VAL A 109 -9.38 14.63 -11.38
C VAL A 109 -9.95 14.58 -12.81
N THR A 110 -9.54 15.53 -13.65
CA THR A 110 -9.85 15.53 -15.09
C THR A 110 -9.26 14.31 -15.80
N ASP A 111 -10.00 13.75 -16.75
CA ASP A 111 -9.66 12.52 -17.49
C ASP A 111 -8.27 12.56 -18.14
N ASN A 112 -7.85 13.73 -18.63
CA ASN A 112 -6.54 13.94 -19.27
C ASN A 112 -5.34 13.66 -18.35
N LYS A 113 -5.54 13.61 -17.03
CA LYS A 113 -4.47 13.37 -16.05
C LYS A 113 -4.37 11.90 -15.62
N LEU A 114 -5.32 11.06 -16.04
CA LEU A 114 -5.31 9.63 -15.78
C LEU A 114 -4.73 8.90 -16.99
N THR A 115 -4.14 7.74 -16.73
CA THR A 115 -3.70 6.85 -17.80
C THR A 115 -4.89 6.11 -18.39
N LYS A 116 -4.82 5.73 -19.68
CA LYS A 116 -5.88 4.95 -20.36
C LYS A 116 -6.37 3.71 -19.58
N PRO A 117 -5.51 2.86 -18.96
CA PRO A 117 -6.01 1.71 -18.20
C PRO A 117 -6.75 2.11 -16.92
N GLU A 118 -6.32 3.16 -16.21
CA GLU A 118 -7.01 3.64 -15.01
C GLU A 118 -8.39 4.21 -15.37
N LEU A 119 -8.44 4.99 -16.45
CA LEU A 119 -9.66 5.57 -16.98
C LEU A 119 -10.65 4.47 -17.36
N GLY A 120 -10.23 3.47 -18.15
CA GLY A 120 -11.09 2.35 -18.52
C GLY A 120 -11.56 1.50 -17.33
N HIS A 121 -10.76 1.41 -16.25
CA HIS A 121 -11.17 0.75 -15.02
C HIS A 121 -12.32 1.51 -14.32
N LEU A 122 -12.24 2.84 -14.26
CA LEU A 122 -13.27 3.68 -13.63
C LEU A 122 -14.53 3.80 -14.50
N GLU A 123 -14.38 3.89 -15.82
CA GLU A 123 -15.51 3.87 -16.77
C GLU A 123 -16.30 2.56 -16.67
N LYS A 124 -15.62 1.42 -16.51
CA LYS A 124 -16.30 0.12 -16.31
C LYS A 124 -17.17 0.11 -15.07
N ALA A 125 -16.76 0.81 -14.01
CA ALA A 125 -17.53 0.96 -12.78
C ALA A 125 -18.59 2.08 -12.87
N GLY A 126 -18.62 2.86 -13.95
CA GLY A 126 -19.54 3.98 -14.12
C GLY A 126 -19.30 5.15 -13.15
N VAL A 127 -18.08 5.26 -12.61
CA VAL A 127 -17.73 6.27 -11.59
C VAL A 127 -16.90 7.42 -12.16
N ILE A 128 -16.84 8.51 -11.40
CA ILE A 128 -16.01 9.67 -11.73
C ILE A 128 -14.52 9.32 -11.78
N SER A 129 -13.77 10.03 -12.61
CA SER A 129 -12.31 9.97 -12.69
C SER A 129 -11.66 10.41 -11.36
N MET A 130 -10.97 9.48 -10.69
CA MET A 130 -10.34 9.68 -9.37
C MET A 130 -8.86 9.28 -9.40
N ARG A 131 -8.03 9.95 -8.59
CA ARG A 131 -6.57 9.75 -8.60
C ARG A 131 -6.09 8.65 -7.66
N HIS A 132 -6.70 8.54 -6.49
CA HIS A 132 -6.25 7.62 -5.45
C HIS A 132 -7.26 6.50 -5.32
N LEU A 133 -6.79 5.26 -5.33
CA LEU A 133 -7.61 4.05 -5.15
C LEU A 133 -7.00 3.26 -4.01
N GLN A 134 -7.79 3.01 -2.98
CA GLN A 134 -7.38 2.23 -1.82
C GLN A 134 -8.36 1.11 -1.58
N LYS A 135 -7.85 -0.02 -1.09
CA LYS A 135 -8.63 -1.21 -0.76
C LYS A 135 -8.79 -1.30 0.74
N PHE A 136 -9.96 -1.70 1.19
CA PHE A 136 -10.27 -2.03 2.58
C PHE A 136 -10.69 -3.49 2.65
N ARG A 137 -10.10 -4.24 3.57
CA ARG A 137 -10.40 -5.66 3.78
C ARG A 137 -11.51 -5.76 4.82
N LEU A 138 -12.59 -6.43 4.46
CA LEU A 138 -13.77 -6.57 5.31
C LEU A 138 -14.09 -8.06 5.52
N GLN A 139 -14.88 -8.35 6.54
CA GLN A 139 -15.40 -9.71 6.78
C GLN A 139 -16.65 -10.00 5.93
N SER A 140 -17.46 -8.98 5.67
CA SER A 140 -18.66 -9.04 4.85
C SER A 140 -18.71 -7.85 3.90
N VAL A 141 -19.12 -8.07 2.65
CA VAL A 141 -19.15 -7.04 1.59
C VAL A 141 -20.54 -6.81 0.99
N GLU A 142 -21.55 -7.49 1.52
CA GLU A 142 -22.90 -7.53 0.95
C GLU A 142 -23.61 -6.18 0.94
N GLU A 143 -23.17 -5.24 1.78
CA GLU A 143 -23.76 -3.91 1.93
C GLU A 143 -23.23 -2.88 0.91
N PHE A 144 -22.19 -3.23 0.15
CA PHE A 144 -21.52 -2.29 -0.74
C PHE A 144 -21.73 -2.62 -2.21
N GLU A 145 -22.23 -1.64 -2.96
CA GLU A 145 -22.35 -1.71 -4.42
C GLU A 145 -21.35 -0.76 -5.10
N THR A 146 -20.96 -1.09 -6.33
CA THR A 146 -20.12 -0.20 -7.14
C THR A 146 -20.86 1.09 -7.47
N GLY A 147 -20.20 2.23 -7.27
CA GLY A 147 -20.78 3.56 -7.46
C GLY A 147 -21.42 4.15 -6.20
N HIS A 148 -21.51 3.40 -5.10
CA HIS A 148 -21.99 3.93 -3.83
C HIS A 148 -21.02 4.98 -3.27
N LYS A 149 -21.57 6.12 -2.83
CA LYS A 149 -20.81 7.22 -2.24
C LYS A 149 -20.81 7.06 -0.72
N LEU A 150 -19.62 7.13 -0.13
CA LEU A 150 -19.40 7.02 1.30
C LEU A 150 -19.38 8.41 1.93
N ASP A 151 -20.41 8.70 2.73
CA ASP A 151 -20.51 9.96 3.46
C ASP A 151 -19.86 9.84 4.84
N VAL A 152 -18.95 10.77 5.13
CA VAL A 152 -18.10 10.74 6.33
C VAL A 152 -18.94 10.90 7.60
N GLU A 153 -20.00 11.70 7.55
CA GLU A 153 -20.89 11.99 8.66
C GLU A 153 -21.68 10.77 9.14
N GLU A 154 -21.94 9.82 8.24
CA GLU A 154 -22.66 8.58 8.57
C GLU A 154 -21.71 7.53 9.18
N ILE A 155 -20.46 7.52 8.74
CA ILE A 155 -19.45 6.53 9.13
C ILE A 155 -18.81 6.88 10.47
N PHE A 156 -18.52 8.16 10.72
CA PHE A 156 -17.82 8.60 11.94
C PHE A 156 -18.73 9.45 12.82
N LYS A 157 -18.89 9.04 14.07
CA LYS A 157 -19.60 9.81 15.08
C LYS A 157 -18.63 10.46 16.05
N GLU A 158 -19.10 11.51 16.71
CA GLU A 158 -18.31 12.21 17.71
C GLU A 158 -17.93 11.26 18.85
N GLY A 159 -16.63 11.20 19.17
CA GLY A 159 -16.08 10.34 20.22
C GLY A 159 -15.58 8.97 19.75
N ASP A 160 -15.75 8.62 18.47
CA ASP A 160 -15.22 7.37 17.93
C ASP A 160 -13.69 7.38 17.86
N LEU A 161 -13.09 6.22 18.15
CA LEU A 161 -11.66 6.00 17.96
C LEU A 161 -11.39 5.66 16.50
N VAL A 162 -10.42 6.36 15.90
CA VAL A 162 -10.08 6.20 14.48
C VAL A 162 -8.60 5.90 14.30
N ASP A 163 -8.31 4.95 13.42
CA ASP A 163 -6.94 4.65 12.99
C ASP A 163 -6.60 5.43 11.73
N VAL A 164 -5.48 6.13 11.75
CA VAL A 164 -5.03 7.00 10.64
C VAL A 164 -3.72 6.46 10.07
N SER A 165 -3.72 6.19 8.77
CA SER A 165 -2.53 5.79 8.03
C SER A 165 -2.21 6.84 6.96
N GLU A 166 -0.98 7.36 6.97
CA GLU A 166 -0.47 8.33 5.99
C GLU A 166 1.00 8.02 5.68
N THR A 167 1.46 8.42 4.50
CA THR A 167 2.89 8.42 4.17
C THR A 167 3.60 9.47 5.03
N THR A 168 4.60 9.05 5.81
CA THR A 168 5.40 9.95 6.65
C THR A 168 6.31 10.85 5.81
N ILE A 169 6.68 12.02 6.35
CA ILE A 169 7.73 12.87 5.78
C ILE A 169 9.05 12.10 5.91
N GLY A 170 9.74 11.87 4.80
CA GLY A 170 11.09 11.31 4.80
C GLY A 170 12.10 12.36 5.25
N GLU A 171 13.06 11.97 6.09
CA GLU A 171 14.25 12.77 6.40
C GLU A 171 15.23 12.81 5.23
#